data_AF-A0A350QZI2-F1
#
_entry.id   AF-A0A350QZI2-F1
#
_cell.length_a   1.000
_cell.length_b   1.000
_cell.length_c   1.000
_cell.angle_alpha   90.00
_cell.angle_beta   90.00
_cell.angle_gamma   90.00
#
_symmetry.space_group_name_H-M   'P 1'
#
loop_
_entity.id
_entity.type
_entity.pdbx_description
1 polymer ?
#
loop_
_entity_poly.entity_id
_entity_poly.type
_entity_poly.pdbx_seq_one_letter_code
_entity_poly.pdbx_strand_id
1 'polypeptide(L)'
;MYRRMMTSPYLTSAPTMKLFVSLLFLFFQCIAWSALRFEAQLLHKDNVEACAVGDLDGDGDLDVVAGERFYLNPQWKPVKFRSIKPFGKDYMQDNGDYLYDVDGDGDLDVIAGQFTLSTVLWFENPGKEELLAEDSWTQHVLMDTGYKHNEMIFLRDMDGDGTPEYVANSWNNKNPMLVWK
;
A
#
# COMPACT_ATOMS: atom_id res chain seq x y z
N MET A 1 88.35 22.95 -8.38
CA MET A 1 88.51 23.74 -7.14
C MET A 1 87.66 25.00 -7.26
N TYR A 2 86.79 25.22 -6.28
CA TYR A 2 85.74 26.26 -6.21
C TYR A 2 86.27 27.61 -5.71
N ARG A 3 85.73 28.72 -6.23
CA ARG A 3 85.33 29.96 -5.51
C ARG A 3 84.65 30.91 -6.52
N ARG A 4 83.35 31.22 -6.45
CA ARG A 4 82.48 31.97 -5.50
C ARG A 4 82.22 33.39 -6.00
N MET A 5 80.91 33.70 -6.12
CA MET A 5 80.27 35.03 -5.94
C MET A 5 80.56 36.10 -6.99
N MET A 6 79.66 37.00 -7.39
CA MET A 6 78.37 37.45 -6.89
C MET A 6 77.74 38.28 -8.03
N THR A 7 76.44 38.17 -8.30
CA THR A 7 75.70 39.26 -8.99
C THR A 7 74.31 39.45 -8.38
N SER A 8 74.08 40.67 -7.90
CA SER A 8 72.78 41.36 -7.73
C SER A 8 73.14 42.84 -7.53
N PRO A 9 72.45 43.81 -8.16
CA PRO A 9 71.17 44.25 -7.60
C PRO A 9 70.09 44.64 -8.64
N TYR A 10 68.87 44.17 -8.33
CA TYR A 10 67.58 44.89 -8.31
C TYR A 10 67.35 46.09 -9.24
N LEU A 11 66.45 45.91 -10.21
CA LEU A 11 65.58 46.95 -10.76
C LEU A 11 64.13 46.65 -10.37
N THR A 12 63.51 47.64 -9.73
CA THR A 12 62.16 47.62 -9.17
C THR A 12 61.12 47.86 -10.26
N SER A 13 60.23 46.90 -10.50
CA SER A 13 58.97 47.10 -11.24
C SER A 13 57.78 46.95 -10.29
N ALA A 14 56.90 47.96 -10.28
CA ALA A 14 55.70 48.02 -9.45
C ALA A 14 54.76 46.80 -9.66
N PRO A 15 54.06 46.30 -8.63
CA PRO A 15 53.06 45.28 -8.83
C PRO A 15 51.79 45.90 -9.43
N THR A 16 51.39 45.40 -10.60
CA THR A 16 50.04 45.59 -11.11
C THR A 16 49.09 44.76 -10.26
N MET A 17 48.19 45.44 -9.54
CA MET A 17 47.13 44.81 -8.76
C MET A 17 46.14 44.16 -9.74
N LYS A 18 46.33 42.87 -10.04
CA LYS A 18 45.32 42.06 -10.72
C LYS A 18 44.24 41.69 -9.71
N LEU A 19 43.08 42.32 -9.85
CA LEU A 19 41.86 41.97 -9.13
C LEU A 19 41.43 40.56 -9.57
N PHE A 20 41.74 39.53 -8.78
CA PHE A 20 41.10 38.23 -8.94
C PHE A 20 39.72 38.31 -8.31
N VAL A 21 38.69 38.53 -9.13
CA VAL A 21 37.32 38.29 -8.72
C VAL A 21 37.13 36.78 -8.77
N SER A 22 37.29 36.11 -7.62
CA SER A 22 36.82 34.74 -7.47
C SER A 22 35.29 34.77 -7.51
N LEU A 23 34.69 34.36 -8.62
CA LEU A 23 33.27 34.03 -8.67
C LEU A 23 33.06 32.80 -7.78
N LEU A 24 32.64 33.03 -6.54
CA LEU A 24 32.08 31.99 -5.69
C LEU A 24 30.71 31.64 -6.31
N PHE A 25 30.66 30.58 -7.13
CA PHE A 25 29.38 29.96 -7.50
C PHE A 25 28.82 29.29 -6.25
N LEU A 26 28.02 30.04 -5.50
CA LEU A 26 27.11 29.47 -4.51
C LEU A 26 26.09 28.62 -5.29
N PHE A 27 26.35 27.32 -5.36
CA PHE A 27 25.31 26.34 -5.65
C PHE A 27 24.29 26.41 -4.51
N PHE A 28 23.27 27.26 -4.66
CA PHE A 28 22.03 27.05 -3.96
C PHE A 28 21.46 25.75 -4.53
N GLN A 29 21.76 24.62 -3.87
CA GLN A 29 20.88 23.47 -3.95
C GLN A 29 19.55 23.97 -3.41
N CYS A 30 18.65 24.31 -4.32
CA CYS A 30 17.25 24.48 -4.00
C CYS A 30 16.80 23.09 -3.56
N ILE A 31 16.76 22.87 -2.26
CA ILE A 31 16.10 21.72 -1.67
C ILE A 31 14.65 21.92 -2.04
N ALA A 32 14.23 21.36 -3.18
CA ALA A 32 12.85 21.30 -3.55
C ALA A 32 12.20 20.36 -2.54
N TRP A 33 11.56 20.93 -1.53
CA TRP A 33 10.62 20.17 -0.71
C TRP A 33 9.56 19.67 -1.68
N SER A 34 9.59 18.38 -2.02
CA SER A 34 8.48 17.77 -2.76
C SER A 34 7.29 17.78 -1.81
N ALA A 35 6.48 18.83 -1.90
CA ALA A 35 5.19 18.86 -1.25
C ALA A 35 4.41 17.62 -1.70
N LEU A 36 3.68 17.00 -0.77
CA LEU A 36 2.78 15.91 -1.09
C LEU A 36 1.78 16.39 -2.16
N ARG A 37 1.82 15.75 -3.33
CA ARG A 37 0.95 16.05 -4.47
C ARG A 37 0.12 14.82 -4.76
N PHE A 38 -1.15 15.03 -5.05
CA PHE A 38 -2.08 13.98 -5.41
C PHE A 38 -2.61 14.23 -6.80
N GLU A 39 -2.64 13.18 -7.61
CA GLU A 39 -3.45 13.10 -8.82
C GLU A 39 -4.56 12.09 -8.54
N ALA A 40 -5.79 12.45 -8.90
CA ALA A 40 -6.94 11.60 -8.66
C ALA A 40 -7.29 10.82 -9.93
N GLN A 41 -7.34 9.49 -9.81
CA GLN A 41 -7.86 8.60 -10.83
C GLN A 41 -9.11 7.90 -10.30
N LEU A 42 -10.17 7.85 -11.11
CA LEU A 42 -11.36 7.08 -10.80
C LEU A 42 -11.13 5.61 -11.14
N LEU A 43 -11.30 4.70 -10.18
CA LEU A 43 -11.24 3.25 -10.39
C LEU A 43 -12.63 2.64 -10.69
N HIS A 44 -13.63 2.94 -9.87
CA HIS A 44 -15.03 2.55 -10.10
C HIS A 44 -15.98 3.42 -9.27
N LYS A 45 -17.29 3.19 -9.42
CA LYS A 45 -18.35 3.76 -8.60
C LYS A 45 -19.30 2.65 -8.18
N ASP A 46 -19.28 2.29 -6.91
CA ASP A 46 -20.29 1.43 -6.28
C ASP A 46 -20.52 1.87 -4.83
N ASN A 47 -21.22 1.03 -4.08
CA ASN A 47 -21.63 1.23 -2.70
C ASN A 47 -21.06 0.16 -1.76
N VAL A 48 -19.92 -0.44 -2.13
CA VAL A 48 -19.15 -1.30 -1.23
C VAL A 48 -18.21 -0.44 -0.40
N GLU A 49 -18.12 -0.70 0.90
CA GLU A 49 -17.26 0.08 1.81
C GLU A 49 -15.84 -0.48 1.92
N ALA A 50 -15.64 -1.73 1.50
CA ALA A 50 -14.41 -2.47 1.65
C ALA A 50 -13.33 -2.05 0.63
N CYS A 51 -12.10 -1.91 1.12
CA CYS A 51 -10.91 -1.83 0.30
C CYS A 51 -9.68 -2.37 1.05
N ALA A 52 -8.72 -2.92 0.31
CA ALA A 52 -7.43 -3.36 0.82
C ALA A 52 -6.32 -3.05 -0.19
N VAL A 53 -5.08 -3.00 0.31
CA VAL A 53 -3.88 -2.73 -0.49
C VAL A 53 -2.82 -3.78 -0.18
N GLY A 54 -2.26 -4.41 -1.21
CA GLY A 54 -1.24 -5.45 -1.12
C GLY A 54 -0.79 -5.90 -2.50
N ASP A 55 0.35 -6.58 -2.58
CA ASP A 55 0.91 -7.12 -3.82
C ASP A 55 0.18 -8.42 -4.20
N LEU A 56 -0.79 -8.35 -5.11
CA LEU A 56 -1.67 -9.48 -5.44
C LEU A 56 -1.08 -10.38 -6.52
N ASP A 57 -0.15 -9.87 -7.32
CA ASP A 57 0.47 -10.62 -8.42
C ASP A 57 1.93 -11.01 -8.16
N GLY A 58 2.50 -10.58 -7.03
CA GLY A 58 3.86 -10.91 -6.58
C GLY A 58 4.95 -10.19 -7.36
N ASP A 59 4.67 -9.05 -8.01
CA ASP A 59 5.66 -8.25 -8.74
C ASP A 59 6.36 -7.18 -7.89
N GLY A 60 5.94 -6.99 -6.64
CA GLY A 60 6.49 -6.06 -5.67
C GLY A 60 5.86 -4.67 -5.67
N ASP A 61 4.95 -4.38 -6.62
CA ASP A 61 4.13 -3.18 -6.62
C ASP A 61 2.82 -3.42 -5.83
N LEU A 62 2.35 -2.42 -5.09
CA LEU A 62 1.11 -2.57 -4.31
C LEU A 62 -0.12 -2.37 -5.20
N ASP A 63 -1.05 -3.32 -5.12
CA ASP A 63 -2.32 -3.34 -5.82
C ASP A 63 -3.50 -2.95 -4.90
N VAL A 64 -4.69 -2.85 -5.47
CA VAL A 64 -5.91 -2.52 -4.73
C VAL A 64 -6.98 -3.59 -4.94
N VAL A 65 -7.60 -4.04 -3.85
CA VAL A 65 -8.89 -4.73 -3.85
C VAL A 65 -9.95 -3.75 -3.38
N ALA A 66 -11.08 -3.68 -4.08
CA ALA A 66 -12.24 -2.91 -3.64
C ALA A 66 -13.52 -3.47 -4.28
N GLY A 67 -14.48 -3.82 -3.43
CA GLY A 67 -15.75 -4.38 -3.86
C GLY A 67 -15.58 -5.65 -4.69
N GLU A 68 -16.29 -5.78 -5.80
CA GLU A 68 -16.21 -6.99 -6.64
C GLU A 68 -14.90 -7.10 -7.45
N ARG A 69 -13.95 -6.17 -7.28
CA ARG A 69 -12.83 -5.97 -8.20
C ARG A 69 -11.47 -5.84 -7.50
N PHE A 70 -10.43 -6.20 -8.23
CA PHE A 70 -9.07 -5.77 -7.93
C PHE A 70 -8.46 -4.98 -9.11
N TYR A 71 -7.35 -4.30 -8.83
CA TYR A 71 -6.68 -3.36 -9.72
C TYR A 71 -5.17 -3.49 -9.57
N LEU A 72 -4.52 -4.04 -10.60
CA LEU A 72 -3.06 -4.15 -10.64
C LEU A 72 -2.41 -2.80 -10.96
N ASN A 73 -1.41 -2.41 -10.17
CA ASN A 73 -0.55 -1.27 -10.46
C ASN A 73 0.43 -1.63 -11.59
N PRO A 74 0.73 -0.73 -12.55
CA PRO A 74 0.20 0.62 -12.79
C PRO A 74 -0.96 0.69 -13.78
N GLN A 75 -1.54 -0.43 -14.22
CA GLN A 75 -2.56 -0.40 -15.26
C GLN A 75 -3.91 0.04 -14.73
N TRP A 76 -4.19 -0.19 -13.44
CA TRP A 76 -5.44 0.17 -12.75
C TRP A 76 -6.69 -0.31 -13.49
N LYS A 77 -6.58 -1.44 -14.20
CA LYS A 77 -7.68 -2.04 -14.94
C LYS A 77 -8.52 -2.88 -13.98
N PRO A 78 -9.85 -2.72 -13.99
CA PRO A 78 -10.72 -3.50 -13.13
C PRO A 78 -10.74 -4.96 -13.58
N VAL A 79 -10.48 -5.87 -12.65
CA VAL A 79 -10.69 -7.31 -12.83
C VAL A 79 -11.71 -7.76 -11.81
N LYS A 80 -12.82 -8.35 -12.27
CA LYS A 80 -13.86 -8.88 -11.37
C LYS A 80 -13.45 -10.28 -10.92
N PHE A 81 -13.49 -10.53 -9.61
CA PHE A 81 -13.05 -11.81 -9.01
C PHE A 81 -14.08 -12.42 -8.05
N ARG A 82 -15.09 -11.65 -7.63
CA ARG A 82 -16.16 -12.13 -6.74
C ARG A 82 -17.48 -11.45 -7.05
N SER A 83 -18.55 -11.93 -6.42
CA SER A 83 -19.87 -11.28 -6.46
C SER A 83 -20.40 -11.01 -5.05
N ILE A 84 -20.83 -9.78 -4.79
CA ILE A 84 -21.28 -9.34 -3.46
C ILE A 84 -22.79 -9.14 -3.51
N LYS A 85 -23.49 -9.68 -2.50
CA LYS A 85 -24.94 -9.54 -2.41
C LYS A 85 -25.31 -8.16 -1.86
N PRO A 86 -26.38 -7.52 -2.36
CA PRO A 86 -26.91 -6.31 -1.74
C PRO A 86 -27.59 -6.61 -0.41
N PHE A 87 -27.67 -5.62 0.46
CA PHE A 87 -28.62 -5.58 1.58
C PHE A 87 -29.19 -4.17 1.76
N GLY A 88 -30.46 -4.08 2.16
CA GLY A 88 -31.14 -2.79 2.21
C GLY A 88 -31.27 -2.16 0.82
N LYS A 89 -31.32 -0.83 0.78
CA LYS A 89 -31.55 -0.07 -0.46
C LYS A 89 -30.25 0.30 -1.18
N ASP A 90 -29.19 0.51 -0.41
CA ASP A 90 -27.97 1.21 -0.80
C ASP A 90 -26.70 0.62 -0.20
N TYR A 91 -26.76 -0.61 0.35
CA TYR A 91 -25.58 -1.29 0.89
C TYR A 91 -25.31 -2.65 0.22
N MET A 92 -24.06 -3.08 0.31
CA MET A 92 -23.55 -4.37 -0.16
C MET A 92 -22.98 -5.13 1.03
N GLN A 93 -23.13 -6.46 1.08
CA GLN A 93 -22.80 -7.27 2.26
C GLN A 93 -21.36 -7.15 2.75
N ASP A 94 -20.44 -6.76 1.88
CA ASP A 94 -19.03 -6.63 2.20
C ASP A 94 -18.74 -5.36 3.02
N ASN A 95 -18.24 -5.56 4.24
CA ASN A 95 -17.99 -4.51 5.24
C ASN A 95 -16.52 -4.10 5.34
N GLY A 96 -15.60 -4.96 4.89
CA GLY A 96 -14.17 -4.69 4.99
C GLY A 96 -13.35 -5.83 4.39
N ASP A 97 -12.32 -5.46 3.64
CA ASP A 97 -11.40 -6.39 3.00
C ASP A 97 -10.04 -6.35 3.70
N TYR A 98 -9.41 -7.52 3.79
CA TYR A 98 -8.07 -7.70 4.33
C TYR A 98 -7.31 -8.68 3.45
N LEU A 99 -5.99 -8.54 3.43
CA LEU A 99 -5.12 -9.42 2.66
C LEU A 99 -4.25 -10.25 3.59
N TYR A 100 -4.22 -11.55 3.35
CA TYR A 100 -3.43 -12.53 4.09
C TYR A 100 -3.29 -13.80 3.24
N ASP A 101 -2.18 -14.52 3.42
CA ASP A 101 -1.96 -15.84 2.81
C ASP A 101 -2.68 -16.89 3.69
N VAL A 102 -3.94 -17.19 3.34
CA VAL A 102 -4.84 -17.97 4.20
C VAL A 102 -4.52 -19.46 4.15
N ASP A 103 -4.10 -19.96 2.99
CA ASP A 103 -3.79 -21.38 2.77
C ASP A 103 -2.29 -21.72 2.82
N GLY A 104 -1.42 -20.71 2.88
CA GLY A 104 0.02 -20.86 3.05
C GLY A 104 0.77 -21.12 1.74
N ASP A 105 0.19 -20.79 0.59
CA ASP A 105 0.81 -21.00 -0.72
C ASP A 105 1.72 -19.84 -1.17
N GLY A 106 1.67 -18.72 -0.46
CA GLY A 106 2.51 -17.54 -0.66
C GLY A 106 1.85 -16.41 -1.46
N ASP A 107 0.62 -16.61 -1.95
CA ASP A 107 -0.17 -15.56 -2.60
C ASP A 107 -1.11 -14.88 -1.58
N LEU A 108 -1.36 -13.58 -1.75
CA LEU A 108 -2.29 -12.86 -0.88
C LEU A 108 -3.74 -13.13 -1.30
N ASP A 109 -4.52 -13.69 -0.38
CA ASP A 109 -5.96 -13.88 -0.51
C ASP A 109 -6.76 -12.70 0.00
N VAL A 110 -8.04 -12.65 -0.36
CA VAL A 110 -8.97 -11.62 0.14
C VAL A 110 -9.86 -12.18 1.23
N ILE A 111 -9.71 -11.69 2.45
CA ILE A 111 -10.64 -11.93 3.57
C ILE A 111 -11.69 -10.83 3.58
N ALA A 112 -12.97 -11.22 3.58
CA ALA A 112 -14.10 -10.31 3.47
C ALA A 112 -15.03 -10.40 4.69
N GLY A 113 -15.03 -9.33 5.48
CA GLY A 113 -15.99 -9.08 6.54
C GLY A 113 -17.40 -8.87 6.00
N GLN A 114 -18.42 -9.32 6.73
CA GLN A 114 -19.81 -9.21 6.28
C GLN A 114 -20.63 -8.32 7.20
N PHE A 115 -21.39 -7.37 6.64
CA PHE A 115 -22.27 -6.48 7.38
C PHE A 115 -23.35 -7.23 8.16
N THR A 116 -24.17 -8.05 7.48
CA THR A 116 -25.36 -8.66 8.10
C THR A 116 -25.28 -10.18 8.24
N LEU A 117 -24.18 -10.79 7.80
CA LEU A 117 -23.92 -12.23 7.93
C LEU A 117 -22.91 -12.47 9.05
N SER A 118 -22.94 -13.66 9.64
CA SER A 118 -22.01 -14.04 10.71
C SER A 118 -20.74 -14.73 10.22
N THR A 119 -20.77 -15.20 8.98
CA THR A 119 -19.62 -15.79 8.31
C THR A 119 -18.64 -14.72 7.90
N VAL A 120 -17.36 -14.97 8.13
CA VAL A 120 -16.26 -14.31 7.44
C VAL A 120 -15.92 -15.15 6.23
N LEU A 121 -15.83 -14.53 5.06
CA LEU A 121 -15.49 -15.22 3.82
C LEU A 121 -14.02 -14.99 3.51
N TRP A 122 -13.41 -15.89 2.76
CA TRP A 122 -12.17 -15.58 2.06
C TRP A 122 -12.26 -16.03 0.60
N PHE A 123 -11.48 -15.39 -0.26
CA PHE A 123 -11.41 -15.65 -1.69
C PHE A 123 -9.96 -15.99 -2.02
N GLU A 124 -9.76 -17.23 -2.46
CA GLU A 124 -8.47 -17.81 -2.80
C GLU A 124 -7.94 -17.19 -4.08
N ASN A 125 -6.75 -16.59 -3.99
CA ASN A 125 -5.99 -16.10 -5.13
C ASN A 125 -5.45 -17.32 -5.89
N PRO A 126 -5.77 -17.50 -7.17
CA PRO A 126 -5.36 -18.69 -7.93
C PRO A 126 -3.87 -18.66 -8.35
N GLY A 127 -3.13 -17.66 -7.87
CA GLY A 127 -1.75 -17.38 -8.20
C GLY A 127 -1.55 -16.65 -9.53
N LYS A 128 -0.34 -16.13 -9.72
CA LYS A 128 0.03 -15.20 -10.80
C LYS A 128 -0.38 -15.66 -12.21
N GLU A 129 -0.31 -16.97 -12.49
CA GLU A 129 -0.62 -17.52 -13.82
C GLU A 129 -2.12 -17.45 -14.16
N GLU A 130 -2.99 -17.59 -13.16
CA GLU A 130 -4.45 -17.67 -13.32
C GLU A 130 -5.18 -16.46 -12.71
N LEU A 131 -4.44 -15.49 -12.16
CA LEU A 131 -4.96 -14.29 -11.49
C LEU A 131 -5.97 -13.51 -12.35
N LEU A 132 -5.72 -13.44 -13.67
CA LEU A 132 -6.55 -12.71 -14.64
C LEU A 132 -7.55 -13.61 -15.38
N ALA A 133 -7.57 -14.92 -15.10
CA ALA A 133 -8.53 -15.83 -15.71
C ALA A 133 -9.94 -15.57 -15.17
N GLU A 134 -10.94 -15.82 -16.01
CA GLU A 134 -12.34 -15.68 -15.62
C GLU A 134 -12.73 -16.83 -14.67
N ASP A 135 -13.43 -16.50 -13.59
CA ASP A 135 -13.93 -17.46 -12.58
C ASP A 135 -12.82 -18.35 -11.94
N SER A 136 -11.58 -17.86 -11.86
CA SER A 136 -10.46 -18.60 -11.26
C SER A 136 -10.39 -18.52 -9.74
N TRP A 137 -10.96 -17.48 -9.14
CA TRP A 137 -10.97 -17.28 -7.69
C TRP A 137 -12.02 -18.17 -7.01
N THR A 138 -11.63 -18.85 -5.93
CA THR A 138 -12.54 -19.73 -5.17
C THR A 138 -12.99 -19.07 -3.88
N GLN A 139 -14.30 -19.06 -3.61
CA GLN A 139 -14.84 -18.54 -2.35
C GLN A 139 -14.95 -19.63 -1.29
N HIS A 140 -14.52 -19.31 -0.08
CA HIS A 140 -14.59 -20.16 1.10
C HIS A 140 -15.21 -19.44 2.30
N VAL A 141 -15.62 -20.20 3.32
CA VAL A 141 -15.95 -19.66 4.64
C VAL A 141 -14.70 -19.78 5.51
N LEU A 142 -14.15 -18.65 5.95
CA LEU A 142 -13.03 -18.62 6.88
C LEU A 142 -13.47 -19.08 8.27
N MET A 143 -14.55 -18.47 8.78
CA MET A 143 -15.15 -18.85 10.06
C MET A 143 -16.59 -18.34 10.18
N ASP A 144 -17.33 -18.85 11.16
CA ASP A 144 -18.61 -18.29 11.60
C ASP A 144 -18.44 -17.67 12.99
N THR A 145 -18.57 -16.35 13.07
CA THR A 145 -18.48 -15.60 14.33
C THR A 145 -19.69 -15.82 15.24
N GLY A 146 -20.82 -16.28 14.69
CA GLY A 146 -22.11 -16.34 15.35
C GLY A 146 -22.81 -14.98 15.51
N TYR A 147 -22.19 -13.86 15.13
CA TYR A 147 -22.73 -12.51 15.28
C TYR A 147 -22.95 -11.81 13.94
N LYS A 148 -24.08 -11.11 13.80
CA LYS A 148 -24.47 -10.32 12.62
C LYS A 148 -24.44 -8.83 12.97
N HIS A 149 -24.55 -7.93 11.99
CA HIS A 149 -24.53 -6.46 12.20
C HIS A 149 -23.12 -5.95 12.52
N ASN A 150 -22.13 -6.45 11.78
CA ASN A 150 -20.72 -6.09 11.94
C ASN A 150 -20.48 -4.71 11.32
N GLU A 151 -19.60 -3.92 11.95
CA GLU A 151 -19.33 -2.53 11.54
C GLU A 151 -17.84 -2.27 11.31
N MET A 152 -17.03 -2.53 12.33
CA MET A 152 -15.59 -2.30 12.31
C MET A 152 -14.90 -3.63 12.48
N ILE A 153 -14.00 -3.94 11.54
CA ILE A 153 -13.19 -5.13 11.56
C ILE A 153 -11.71 -4.74 11.49
N PHE A 154 -10.85 -5.49 12.17
CA PHE A 154 -9.41 -5.43 11.98
C PHE A 154 -8.84 -6.83 11.87
N LEU A 155 -7.86 -6.99 10.99
CA LEU A 155 -7.02 -8.18 10.91
C LEU A 155 -5.58 -7.76 11.24
N ARG A 156 -5.11 -8.12 12.43
CA ARG A 156 -3.79 -7.71 12.94
C ARG A 156 -3.20 -8.76 13.85
N ASP A 157 -1.92 -9.04 13.67
CA ASP A 157 -1.14 -9.83 14.62
C ASP A 157 -0.91 -8.97 15.87
N MET A 158 -1.65 -9.29 16.95
CA MET A 158 -1.64 -8.53 18.19
C MET A 158 -0.77 -9.18 19.27
N ASP A 159 -0.43 -10.47 19.13
CA ASP A 159 0.40 -11.18 20.10
C ASP A 159 1.79 -11.59 19.60
N GLY A 160 2.08 -11.32 18.32
CA GLY A 160 3.39 -11.45 17.70
C GLY A 160 3.73 -12.86 17.25
N ASP A 161 2.73 -13.73 17.05
CA ASP A 161 2.95 -15.10 16.60
C ASP A 161 3.00 -15.26 15.06
N GLY A 162 2.81 -14.15 14.33
CA GLY A 162 2.82 -14.12 12.88
C GLY A 162 1.47 -14.41 12.22
N THR A 163 0.44 -14.79 12.99
CA THR A 163 -0.94 -14.97 12.51
C THR A 163 -1.79 -13.81 12.99
N PRO A 164 -2.52 -13.12 12.11
CA PRO A 164 -3.34 -12.00 12.55
C PRO A 164 -4.62 -12.45 13.22
N GLU A 165 -4.95 -11.84 14.35
CA GLU A 165 -6.25 -11.95 14.98
C GLU A 165 -7.30 -11.14 14.22
N TYR A 166 -8.51 -11.70 14.14
CA TYR A 166 -9.69 -11.03 13.62
C TYR A 166 -10.44 -10.35 14.75
N VAL A 167 -10.52 -9.03 14.73
CA VAL A 167 -11.26 -8.21 15.70
C VAL A 167 -12.51 -7.69 15.02
N ALA A 168 -13.68 -7.89 15.62
CA ALA A 168 -14.91 -7.31 15.08
C ALA A 168 -15.77 -6.65 16.17
N ASN A 169 -16.36 -5.53 15.78
CA ASN A 169 -17.37 -4.82 16.54
C ASN A 169 -18.69 -4.74 15.75
N SER A 170 -19.78 -4.41 16.45
CA SER A 170 -21.14 -4.40 15.91
C SER A 170 -21.88 -3.11 16.25
N TRP A 171 -22.71 -2.61 15.32
CA TRP A 171 -23.64 -1.51 15.63
C TRP A 171 -24.85 -1.96 16.47
N ASN A 172 -25.04 -3.26 16.64
CA ASN A 172 -26.07 -3.79 17.52
C ASN A 172 -25.55 -3.82 18.96
N ASN A 173 -26.13 -3.00 19.83
CA ASN A 173 -25.70 -2.85 21.23
C ASN A 173 -25.82 -4.10 22.11
N LYS A 174 -26.40 -5.19 21.59
CA LYS A 174 -26.47 -6.50 22.27
C LYS A 174 -25.32 -7.42 21.90
N ASN A 175 -24.61 -7.13 20.82
CA ASN A 175 -23.48 -7.94 20.38
C ASN A 175 -22.21 -7.46 21.09
N PRO A 176 -21.36 -8.39 21.56
CA PRO A 176 -20.05 -8.04 22.08
C PRO A 176 -19.10 -7.62 20.94
N MET A 177 -18.12 -6.78 21.28
CA MET A 177 -16.88 -6.72 20.52
C MET A 177 -16.02 -7.93 20.89
N LEU A 178 -15.49 -8.64 19.91
CA LEU A 178 -14.73 -9.87 20.12
C LEU A 178 -13.47 -9.89 19.27
N VAL A 179 -12.53 -10.72 19.72
CA VAL A 179 -11.29 -11.06 19.04
C VAL A 179 -11.28 -12.57 18.84
N TRP A 180 -11.01 -13.02 17.63
CA TRP A 180 -10.80 -14.41 17.26
C TRP A 180 -9.34 -14.63 16.90
N LYS A 181 -8.82 -15.77 17.34
CA LYS A 181 -7.49 -16.29 17.09
C LYS A 181 -7.65 -17.74 16.64
#